data_AF-A0A0J6UWR0-F1
#
_entry.id   AF-A0A0J6UWR0-F1
#
_cell.length_a   1.000
_cell.length_b   1.000
_cell.length_c   1.000
_cell.angle_alpha   90.00
_cell.angle_beta   90.00
_cell.angle_gamma   90.00
#
_symmetry.space_group_name_H-M   'P 1'
#
loop_
_entity.id
_entity.type
_entity.pdbx_description
1 polymer ?
#
loop_
_entity_poly.entity_id
_entity_poly.type
_entity_poly.pdbx_seq_one_letter_code
_entity_poly.pdbx_strand_id
1 'polypeptide(L)'
;MLHVPGMPEGVHVSFSPEHVSAEVPTSPARYTPPALVGAGAPSKTLAARIEAHELAYAHALFAQTYGEPDAQARKQAEEETFRALLHTPLQSDADRVAYALAVIERQTSALVADRSFGRDHPMPVAYRNLRFGEHAREPEEMRHLRQMDEGAVSAAKAVAAPAASWVTLDTTLLSLVGELGAIETEQDAILAAGDYADAHDAPDWVRLEERGRAIFTRIVATRAHTMEELKAKGSLYSLDSVRHQQHQLEELALSIAADLKEMNCAPFPQATDAEAHISPDALSLDLSGCSIPQLCALFDVYERSGDQFFTAAWWPKLGEAGLGLITDEGDRCMALKDAVADELLKRKPADVSDADDRGERLMRCKLLAGDWNATARLASSLRDEVATLQGKR
;
A
#
# COMPACT_ATOMS: atom_id res chain seq x y z
N MET A 1 -32.90 -8.41 45.59
CA MET A 1 -32.09 -8.64 46.80
C MET A 1 -31.42 -9.99 46.66
N LEU A 2 -30.11 -10.00 46.41
CA LEU A 2 -29.30 -11.22 46.38
C LEU A 2 -28.80 -11.49 47.80
N HIS A 3 -29.23 -12.61 48.40
CA HIS A 3 -28.79 -13.01 49.72
C HIS A 3 -27.46 -13.75 49.58
N VAL A 4 -26.35 -13.15 50.04
CA VAL A 4 -25.02 -13.78 50.04
C VAL A 4 -24.81 -14.42 51.43
N PRO A 5 -24.71 -15.75 51.55
CA PRO A 5 -24.52 -16.41 52.84
C PRO A 5 -23.14 -16.09 53.44
N GLY A 6 -23.10 -15.64 54.70
CA GLY A 6 -21.85 -15.48 55.49
C GLY A 6 -21.46 -14.06 55.89
N MET A 7 -22.23 -13.03 55.54
CA MET A 7 -22.01 -11.65 56.00
C MET A 7 -22.89 -11.31 57.22
N PRO A 8 -22.38 -10.59 58.23
CA PRO A 8 -23.18 -10.15 59.36
C PRO A 8 -24.30 -9.20 58.90
N GLU A 9 -25.51 -9.41 59.42
CA GLU A 9 -26.68 -8.59 59.13
C GLU A 9 -26.40 -7.11 59.50
N GLY A 10 -26.54 -6.20 58.54
CA GLY A 10 -26.45 -4.75 58.77
C GLY A 10 -25.45 -3.97 57.91
N VAL A 11 -24.68 -4.61 57.01
CA VAL A 11 -23.76 -3.88 56.12
C VAL A 11 -24.48 -3.40 54.86
N HIS A 12 -24.88 -2.12 54.86
CA HIS A 12 -25.31 -1.42 53.65
C HIS A 12 -24.08 -0.99 52.84
N VAL A 13 -23.84 -1.61 51.69
CA VAL A 13 -22.84 -1.14 50.72
C VAL A 13 -23.56 -0.31 49.66
N SER A 14 -23.47 1.02 49.77
CA SER A 14 -23.91 1.94 48.73
C SER A 14 -22.81 2.08 47.68
N PHE A 15 -22.97 1.44 46.53
CA PHE A 15 -22.16 1.70 45.34
C PHE A 15 -22.72 2.95 44.62
N SER A 16 -21.98 4.05 44.64
CA SER A 16 -22.19 5.20 43.76
C SER A 16 -21.19 5.13 42.60
N PRO A 17 -21.56 4.63 41.41
CA PRO A 17 -20.65 4.52 40.27
C PRO A 17 -20.27 5.88 39.67
N GLU A 18 -20.80 6.99 40.19
CA GLU A 18 -20.70 8.33 39.59
C GLU A 18 -19.50 9.16 40.05
N HIS A 19 -18.55 8.60 40.82
CA HIS A 19 -17.45 9.37 41.41
C HIS A 19 -16.03 8.85 41.08
N VAL A 20 -15.87 8.06 40.02
CA VAL A 20 -14.53 7.79 39.50
C VAL A 20 -14.14 8.97 38.60
N SER A 21 -13.55 10.01 39.18
CA SER A 21 -12.77 11.00 38.42
C SER A 21 -11.53 10.31 37.89
N ALA A 22 -11.66 9.64 36.74
CA ALA A 22 -10.51 9.30 35.92
C ALA A 22 -9.96 10.63 35.37
N GLU A 23 -8.77 11.02 35.81
CA GLU A 23 -7.99 12.03 35.10
C GLU A 23 -7.83 11.52 33.66
N VAL A 24 -8.59 12.11 32.74
CA VAL A 24 -8.42 11.89 31.31
C VAL A 24 -6.99 12.32 31.01
N PRO A 25 -6.10 11.42 30.56
CA PRO A 25 -4.76 11.81 30.16
C PRO A 25 -4.92 12.91 29.11
N THR A 26 -4.38 14.09 29.44
CA THR A 26 -4.35 15.25 28.55
C THR A 26 -3.94 14.78 27.16
N SER A 27 -4.83 14.95 26.17
CA SER A 27 -4.52 14.63 24.78
C SER A 27 -3.12 15.16 24.46
N PRO A 28 -2.23 14.34 23.86
CA PRO A 28 -0.92 14.81 23.46
C PRO A 28 -1.11 16.06 22.60
N ALA A 29 -0.27 17.08 22.82
CA ALA A 29 -0.32 18.32 22.06
C ALA A 29 -0.43 17.98 20.57
N ARG A 30 -1.54 18.36 19.93
CA ARG A 30 -1.77 18.09 18.52
C ARG A 30 -0.58 18.67 17.76
N TYR A 31 0.14 17.82 17.04
CA TYR A 31 1.20 18.25 16.13
C TYR A 31 0.61 19.28 15.17
N THR A 32 1.07 20.52 15.26
CA THR A 32 0.75 21.58 14.31
C THR A 32 1.84 21.54 13.26
N PRO A 33 1.54 21.10 12.02
CA PRO A 33 2.54 21.11 10.96
C PRO A 33 3.07 22.54 10.76
N PRO A 34 4.38 22.73 10.51
CA PRO A 34 4.90 24.05 10.16
C PRO A 34 4.16 24.60 8.94
N ALA A 35 3.93 25.92 8.95
CA ALA A 35 3.27 26.63 7.85
C ALA A 35 4.07 26.46 6.55
N LEU A 36 3.34 26.20 5.49
CA LEU A 36 3.83 25.78 4.19
C LEU A 36 4.27 27.02 3.38
N VAL A 37 5.46 26.97 2.80
CA VAL A 37 6.08 28.09 2.05
C VAL A 37 6.43 27.57 0.66
N GLY A 38 5.69 28.03 -0.34
CA GLY A 38 5.67 27.46 -1.69
C GLY A 38 6.97 27.54 -2.50
N ALA A 39 7.05 26.61 -3.47
CA ALA A 39 7.78 26.64 -4.76
C ALA A 39 9.26 27.08 -4.76
N GLY A 40 10.01 26.81 -3.71
CA GLY A 40 11.47 26.96 -3.69
C GLY A 40 12.21 25.84 -4.43
N ALA A 41 13.55 25.96 -4.52
CA ALA A 41 14.40 24.82 -4.82
C ALA A 41 14.48 23.89 -3.59
N PRO A 42 14.57 22.56 -3.76
CA PRO A 42 14.77 21.66 -2.64
C PRO A 42 16.08 21.98 -1.91
N SER A 43 16.14 21.63 -0.63
CA SER A 43 17.34 21.76 0.17
C SER A 43 18.51 21.04 -0.50
N LYS A 44 19.72 21.62 -0.39
CA LYS A 44 20.93 21.04 -0.98
C LYS A 44 21.16 19.60 -0.52
N THR A 45 20.79 19.31 0.73
CA THR A 45 20.90 17.96 1.30
C THR A 45 19.97 16.98 0.60
N LEU A 46 18.70 17.34 0.39
CA LEU A 46 17.78 16.46 -0.33
C LEU A 46 18.19 16.32 -1.80
N ALA A 47 18.54 17.41 -2.47
CA ALA A 47 18.98 17.37 -3.87
C ALA A 47 20.18 16.41 -4.05
N ALA A 48 21.18 16.47 -3.18
CA ALA A 48 22.32 15.56 -3.22
C ALA A 48 21.94 14.09 -2.95
N ARG A 49 20.91 13.84 -2.14
CA ARG A 49 20.39 12.48 -1.88
C ARG A 49 19.64 11.91 -3.07
N ILE A 50 18.86 12.74 -3.77
CA ILE A 50 18.17 12.37 -5.00
C ILE A 50 19.20 12.03 -6.08
N GLU A 51 20.18 12.90 -6.32
CA GLU A 51 21.24 12.68 -7.32
C GLU A 51 22.06 11.40 -7.03
N ALA A 52 22.43 11.17 -5.77
CA ALA A 52 23.15 9.96 -5.38
C ALA A 52 22.33 8.69 -5.62
N HIS A 53 21.02 8.74 -5.36
CA HIS A 53 20.11 7.64 -5.64
C HIS A 53 19.94 7.40 -7.15
N GLU A 54 19.66 8.44 -7.93
CA GLU A 54 19.48 8.33 -9.39
C GLU A 54 20.72 7.72 -10.07
N LEU A 55 21.92 8.13 -9.66
CA LEU A 55 23.17 7.58 -10.17
C LEU A 55 23.31 6.09 -9.80
N ALA A 56 23.09 5.72 -8.54
CA ALA A 56 23.16 4.32 -8.10
C ALA A 56 22.13 3.44 -8.82
N TYR A 57 20.91 3.96 -8.99
CA TYR A 57 19.82 3.32 -9.71
C TYR A 57 20.19 3.07 -11.19
N ALA A 58 20.73 4.06 -11.89
CA ALA A 58 21.19 3.91 -13.27
C ALA A 58 22.28 2.82 -13.40
N HIS A 59 23.23 2.77 -12.44
CA HIS A 59 24.27 1.75 -12.42
C HIS A 59 23.73 0.34 -12.15
N ALA A 60 22.77 0.21 -11.25
CA ALA A 60 22.10 -1.06 -10.95
C ALA A 60 21.30 -1.56 -12.16
N LEU A 61 20.50 -0.68 -12.78
CA LEU A 61 19.72 -1.00 -13.97
C LEU A 61 20.60 -1.46 -15.14
N PHE A 62 21.70 -0.74 -15.41
CA PHE A 62 22.67 -1.12 -16.44
C PHE A 62 23.24 -2.52 -16.15
N ALA A 63 23.75 -2.74 -14.93
CA ALA A 63 24.39 -4.00 -14.58
C ALA A 63 23.43 -5.19 -14.67
N GLN A 64 22.17 -5.01 -14.26
CA GLN A 64 21.14 -6.04 -14.42
C GLN A 64 20.79 -6.30 -15.88
N THR A 65 20.64 -5.24 -16.68
CA THR A 65 20.26 -5.34 -18.10
C THR A 65 21.32 -6.07 -18.92
N TYR A 66 22.59 -5.85 -18.62
CA TYR A 66 23.73 -6.43 -19.36
C TYR A 66 24.35 -7.66 -18.68
N GLY A 67 23.79 -8.13 -17.55
CA GLY A 67 24.29 -9.31 -16.85
C GLY A 67 25.70 -9.15 -16.29
N GLU A 68 26.05 -7.95 -15.82
CA GLU A 68 27.36 -7.67 -15.23
C GLU A 68 27.58 -8.50 -13.95
N PRO A 69 28.82 -8.96 -13.68
CA PRO A 69 29.13 -9.83 -12.55
C PRO A 69 28.93 -9.15 -11.19
N ASP A 70 28.88 -7.82 -11.15
CA ASP A 70 28.68 -7.00 -9.95
C ASP A 70 27.24 -6.48 -9.79
N ALA A 71 26.28 -6.98 -10.59
CA ALA A 71 24.89 -6.52 -10.57
C ALA A 71 24.26 -6.54 -9.17
N GLN A 72 24.54 -7.56 -8.37
CA GLN A 72 24.02 -7.66 -7.00
C GLN A 72 24.59 -6.58 -6.08
N ALA A 73 25.89 -6.29 -6.17
CA ALA A 73 26.53 -5.26 -5.35
C ALA A 73 26.01 -3.86 -5.69
N ARG A 74 25.76 -3.59 -6.99
CA ARG A 74 25.17 -2.32 -7.44
C ARG A 74 23.72 -2.18 -7.02
N LYS A 75 22.95 -3.26 -7.04
CA LYS A 75 21.59 -3.28 -6.50
C LYS A 75 21.59 -2.93 -5.00
N GLN A 76 22.48 -3.53 -4.21
CA GLN A 76 22.60 -3.20 -2.79
C GLN A 76 22.99 -1.73 -2.56
N ALA A 77 23.90 -1.17 -3.39
CA ALA A 77 24.26 0.24 -3.33
C ALA A 77 23.08 1.19 -3.68
N GLU A 78 22.23 0.82 -4.65
CA GLU A 78 20.97 1.53 -4.92
C GLU A 78 20.05 1.46 -3.70
N GLU A 79 19.84 0.28 -3.11
CA GLU A 79 18.94 0.12 -1.96
C GLU A 79 19.41 0.95 -0.76
N GLU A 80 20.72 1.06 -0.54
CA GLU A 80 21.30 1.88 0.53
C GLU A 80 21.15 3.38 0.26
N THR A 81 21.37 3.84 -0.97
CA THR A 81 21.18 5.26 -1.32
C THR A 81 19.70 5.63 -1.29
N PHE A 82 18.82 4.74 -1.73
CA PHE A 82 17.37 4.91 -1.64
C PHE A 82 16.89 4.95 -0.18
N ARG A 83 17.39 4.06 0.68
CA ARG A 83 17.12 4.10 2.13
C ARG A 83 17.57 5.44 2.73
N ALA A 84 18.76 5.92 2.35
CA ALA A 84 19.25 7.22 2.81
C ALA A 84 18.35 8.39 2.32
N LEU A 85 17.88 8.33 1.06
CA LEU A 85 16.90 9.27 0.54
C LEU A 85 15.61 9.21 1.35
N LEU A 86 15.04 8.02 1.56
CA LEU A 86 13.81 7.81 2.31
C LEU A 86 13.86 8.47 3.69
N HIS A 87 14.97 8.39 4.42
CA HIS A 87 15.08 8.94 5.77
C HIS A 87 15.63 10.38 5.84
N THR A 88 15.66 11.10 4.71
CA THR A 88 16.12 12.48 4.66
C THR A 88 15.10 13.44 5.30
N PRO A 89 15.53 14.33 6.22
CA PRO A 89 14.64 15.35 6.78
C PRO A 89 14.18 16.33 5.69
N LEU A 90 12.88 16.61 5.66
CA LEU A 90 12.27 17.53 4.71
C LEU A 90 12.08 18.88 5.38
N GLN A 91 12.79 19.90 4.91
CA GLN A 91 12.85 21.22 5.55
C GLN A 91 11.85 22.22 4.97
N SER A 92 11.24 21.89 3.84
CA SER A 92 10.37 22.79 3.09
C SER A 92 9.37 22.01 2.24
N ASP A 93 8.40 22.70 1.63
CA ASP A 93 7.49 22.04 0.69
C ASP A 93 8.16 21.71 -0.64
N ALA A 94 9.16 22.50 -1.03
CA ALA A 94 10.03 22.14 -2.13
C ALA A 94 10.74 20.80 -1.85
N ASP A 95 11.17 20.56 -0.61
CA ASP A 95 11.74 19.28 -0.21
C ASP A 95 10.69 18.17 -0.30
N ARG A 96 9.48 18.39 0.22
CA ARG A 96 8.40 17.40 0.18
C ARG A 96 8.04 17.00 -1.24
N VAL A 97 7.89 17.96 -2.14
CA VAL A 97 7.55 17.71 -3.54
C VAL A 97 8.69 16.98 -4.26
N ALA A 98 9.94 17.44 -4.11
CA ALA A 98 11.09 16.78 -4.73
C ALA A 98 11.29 15.35 -4.20
N TYR A 99 11.10 15.15 -2.90
CA TYR A 99 11.14 13.85 -2.26
C TYR A 99 10.03 12.92 -2.78
N ALA A 100 8.79 13.41 -2.84
CA ALA A 100 7.65 12.65 -3.36
C ALA A 100 7.90 12.18 -4.80
N LEU A 101 8.37 13.07 -5.67
CA LEU A 101 8.73 12.75 -7.05
C LEU A 101 9.78 11.63 -7.12
N ALA A 102 10.91 11.79 -6.42
CA ALA A 102 12.00 10.82 -6.45
C ALA A 102 11.60 9.44 -5.89
N VAL A 103 10.77 9.41 -4.84
CA VAL A 103 10.27 8.15 -4.28
C VAL A 103 9.27 7.47 -5.23
N ILE A 104 8.34 8.22 -5.83
CA ILE A 104 7.38 7.64 -6.78
C ILE A 104 8.10 7.07 -7.98
N GLU A 105 9.02 7.82 -8.59
CA GLU A 105 9.74 7.40 -9.79
C GLU A 105 10.46 6.05 -9.57
N ARG A 106 11.06 5.87 -8.39
CA ARG A 106 11.63 4.59 -7.99
C ARG A 106 10.57 3.50 -7.86
N GLN A 107 9.42 3.80 -7.26
CA GLN A 107 8.34 2.84 -7.01
C GLN A 107 7.47 2.54 -8.25
N THR A 108 7.49 3.38 -9.29
CA THR A 108 6.84 3.13 -10.59
C THR A 108 7.75 2.35 -11.54
N SER A 109 9.04 2.25 -11.25
CA SER A 109 10.04 1.68 -12.16
C SER A 109 10.03 0.15 -12.23
N ALA A 110 10.57 -0.37 -13.33
CA ALA A 110 10.72 -1.79 -13.64
C ALA A 110 11.53 -2.62 -12.62
N LEU A 111 12.27 -1.98 -11.69
CA LEU A 111 13.11 -2.69 -10.72
C LEU A 111 12.36 -3.14 -9.45
N VAL A 112 11.15 -2.64 -9.20
CA VAL A 112 10.38 -2.99 -8.01
C VAL A 112 9.41 -4.13 -8.31
N ALA A 113 9.94 -5.36 -8.33
CA ALA A 113 9.15 -6.58 -8.53
C ALA A 113 8.61 -7.19 -7.21
N ASP A 114 9.07 -6.75 -6.04
CA ASP A 114 8.71 -7.39 -4.77
C ASP A 114 7.65 -6.62 -3.98
N ARG A 115 6.44 -7.18 -4.00
CA ARG A 115 5.22 -6.70 -3.31
C ARG A 115 5.25 -6.97 -1.80
N SER A 116 6.33 -6.59 -1.11
CA SER A 116 6.35 -6.66 0.36
C SER A 116 5.57 -5.49 0.97
N PHE A 117 4.27 -5.68 1.21
CA PHE A 117 3.33 -4.68 1.80
C PHE A 117 3.57 -4.41 3.31
N GLY A 118 4.83 -4.14 3.66
CA GLY A 118 5.33 -3.96 5.02
C GLY A 118 5.05 -2.59 5.64
N ARG A 119 5.07 -2.50 6.98
CA ARG A 119 5.19 -1.19 7.68
C ARG A 119 6.48 -0.45 7.28
N ASP A 120 7.50 -1.23 6.93
CA ASP A 120 8.81 -0.77 6.48
C ASP A 120 8.89 -0.68 4.94
N HIS A 121 7.76 -0.84 4.25
CA HIS A 121 7.71 -0.61 2.81
C HIS A 121 7.99 0.88 2.52
N PRO A 122 8.73 1.20 1.44
CA PRO A 122 9.09 2.56 1.08
C PRO A 122 7.94 3.56 1.06
N MET A 123 6.75 3.16 0.60
CA MET A 123 5.60 4.06 0.47
C MET A 123 5.05 4.54 1.84
N PRO A 124 4.74 3.65 2.82
CA PRO A 124 4.39 4.06 4.18
C PRO A 124 5.46 4.93 4.86
N VAL A 125 6.74 4.64 4.63
CA VAL A 125 7.84 5.45 5.16
C VAL A 125 7.82 6.84 4.53
N ALA A 126 7.69 6.92 3.21
CA ALA A 126 7.62 8.18 2.48
C ALA A 126 6.44 9.04 2.89
N TYR A 127 5.26 8.43 3.03
CA TYR A 127 4.08 9.11 3.56
C TYR A 127 4.34 9.73 4.94
N ARG A 128 4.93 8.96 5.88
CA ARG A 128 5.25 9.48 7.22
C ARG A 128 6.20 10.67 7.17
N ASN A 129 7.24 10.61 6.36
CA ASN A 129 8.19 11.72 6.23
C ASN A 129 7.52 12.96 5.62
N LEU A 130 6.66 12.79 4.61
CA LEU A 130 5.89 13.88 4.02
C LEU A 130 4.93 14.52 5.03
N ARG A 131 4.23 13.70 5.81
CA ARG A 131 3.18 14.15 6.73
C ARG A 131 3.71 14.78 8.01
N PHE A 132 4.60 14.08 8.70
CA PHE A 132 5.02 14.46 10.05
C PHE A 132 6.29 15.31 10.02
N GLY A 133 7.05 15.30 8.92
CA GLY A 133 8.43 15.82 8.92
C GLY A 133 9.33 15.12 9.96
N GLU A 134 8.79 14.12 10.65
CA GLU A 134 9.46 13.30 11.62
C GLU A 134 10.19 12.26 10.79
N HIS A 135 11.51 12.29 10.89
CA HIS A 135 12.34 11.15 10.56
C HIS A 135 11.66 9.90 11.11
N ALA A 136 11.11 9.05 10.25
CA ALA A 136 10.84 7.68 10.65
C ALA A 136 12.21 7.08 10.97
N ARG A 137 12.62 7.16 12.25
CA ARG A 137 13.89 6.60 12.71
C ARG A 137 13.84 5.13 12.35
N GLU A 138 14.86 4.64 11.66
CA GLU A 138 14.98 3.21 11.35
C GLU A 138 14.69 2.41 12.64
N PRO A 139 13.72 1.47 12.63
CA PRO A 139 13.36 0.70 13.81
C PRO A 139 14.61 0.12 14.45
N GLU A 140 14.77 0.23 15.78
CA GLU A 140 16.01 -0.19 16.44
C GLU A 140 16.34 -1.67 16.16
N GLU A 141 15.30 -2.48 15.97
CA GLU A 141 15.34 -3.90 15.58
C GLU A 141 16.06 -4.16 14.24
N MET A 142 16.11 -3.17 13.34
CA MET A 142 16.78 -3.27 12.04
C MET A 142 18.25 -2.82 12.08
N ARG A 143 18.68 -2.10 13.13
CA ARG A 143 20.10 -1.70 13.29
C ARG A 143 21.02 -2.90 13.49
N HIS A 144 20.48 -4.02 13.97
CA HIS A 144 21.24 -5.25 14.18
C HIS A 144 21.62 -5.94 12.87
N LEU A 145 20.83 -5.77 11.80
CA LEU A 145 21.18 -6.29 10.47
C LEU A 145 22.43 -5.58 9.91
N ARG A 146 22.59 -4.30 10.23
CA ARG A 146 23.80 -3.52 9.92
C ARG A 146 25.04 -3.99 10.71
N GLN A 147 24.84 -4.51 11.93
CA GLN A 147 25.93 -5.10 12.74
C GLN A 147 26.20 -6.57 12.40
N MET A 148 25.21 -7.29 11.85
CA MET A 148 25.38 -8.68 11.48
C MET A 148 26.25 -8.85 10.24
N ASP A 149 26.29 -7.89 9.30
CA ASP A 149 27.20 -7.98 8.15
C ASP A 149 28.68 -7.76 8.53
N GLU A 150 28.96 -6.98 9.59
CA GLU A 150 30.31 -6.82 10.13
C GLU A 150 30.72 -7.97 11.08
N GLY A 151 29.75 -8.71 11.65
CA GLY A 151 29.97 -9.79 12.61
C GLY A 151 29.79 -11.22 12.08
N ALA A 152 29.10 -11.42 10.96
CA ALA A 152 28.73 -12.74 10.43
C ALA A 152 29.89 -13.52 9.80
N VAL A 153 31.07 -12.90 9.63
CA VAL A 153 32.30 -13.63 9.28
C VAL A 153 32.86 -14.42 10.48
N SER A 154 32.37 -14.20 11.72
CA SER A 154 33.03 -14.74 12.91
C SER A 154 32.22 -15.70 13.80
N ALA A 155 30.93 -15.97 13.56
CA ALA A 155 30.13 -16.72 14.53
C ALA A 155 29.14 -17.75 13.93
N ALA A 156 29.58 -18.54 12.97
CA ALA A 156 28.88 -19.77 12.61
C ALA A 156 29.28 -20.92 13.56
N LYS A 157 28.74 -20.96 14.79
CA LYS A 157 28.63 -22.23 15.55
C LYS A 157 27.58 -22.20 16.67
N ALA A 158 26.54 -22.99 16.43
CA ALA A 158 25.73 -23.76 17.37
C ALA A 158 24.81 -23.02 18.37
N VAL A 159 23.49 -23.07 18.09
CA VAL A 159 22.47 -23.34 19.12
C VAL A 159 21.36 -24.21 18.51
N ALA A 160 21.01 -25.29 19.20
CA ALA A 160 19.97 -26.24 18.84
C ALA A 160 18.57 -25.75 19.26
N ALA A 161 17.56 -25.98 18.42
CA ALA A 161 16.17 -25.60 18.63
C ALA A 161 15.40 -26.61 19.51
N PRO A 162 14.43 -26.15 20.34
CA PRO A 162 13.58 -27.03 21.13
C PRO A 162 12.46 -27.65 20.29
N ALA A 163 12.02 -28.85 20.67
CA ALA A 163 11.03 -29.66 19.97
C ALA A 163 9.65 -28.98 19.90
N ALA A 164 9.24 -28.61 18.69
CA ALA A 164 7.88 -28.17 18.38
C ALA A 164 6.93 -29.37 18.31
N SER A 165 5.79 -29.29 19.00
CA SER A 165 4.63 -30.09 18.66
C SER A 165 4.11 -29.58 17.31
N TRP A 166 4.35 -30.36 16.26
CA TRP A 166 3.97 -30.00 14.90
C TRP A 166 2.45 -29.90 14.79
N VAL A 167 1.94 -28.67 14.68
CA VAL A 167 0.75 -28.42 13.87
C VAL A 167 1.10 -29.00 12.51
N THR A 168 0.39 -30.03 12.07
CA THR A 168 0.51 -30.50 10.68
C THR A 168 -0.03 -29.34 9.84
N LEU A 169 0.88 -28.50 9.33
CA LEU A 169 0.52 -27.45 8.38
C LEU A 169 -0.21 -28.15 7.25
N ASP A 170 -1.48 -27.80 7.06
CA ASP A 170 -2.26 -28.30 5.94
C ASP A 170 -1.77 -27.59 4.68
N THR A 171 -0.76 -28.19 4.04
CA THR A 171 -0.14 -27.63 2.84
C THR A 171 -1.03 -27.77 1.59
N THR A 172 -2.23 -28.35 1.73
CA THR A 172 -3.15 -28.59 0.62
C THR A 172 -3.51 -27.29 -0.09
N LEU A 173 -3.88 -26.24 0.65
CA LEU A 173 -4.26 -24.96 0.06
C LEU A 173 -3.10 -24.28 -0.67
N LEU A 174 -1.91 -24.27 -0.06
CA LEU A 174 -0.70 -23.72 -0.68
C LEU A 174 -0.36 -24.47 -1.98
N SER A 175 -0.48 -25.80 -1.97
CA SER A 175 -0.27 -26.62 -3.16
C SER A 175 -1.29 -26.32 -4.26
N LEU A 176 -2.57 -26.11 -3.91
CA LEU A 176 -3.61 -25.79 -4.89
C LEU A 176 -3.38 -24.41 -5.52
N VAL A 177 -3.01 -23.41 -4.73
CA VAL A 177 -2.69 -22.05 -5.22
C VAL A 177 -1.47 -22.11 -6.16
N GLY A 178 -0.43 -22.86 -5.78
CA GLY A 178 0.74 -23.07 -6.64
C GLY A 178 0.39 -23.79 -7.95
N GLU A 179 -0.49 -24.79 -7.91
CA GLU A 179 -0.96 -25.51 -9.10
C GLU A 179 -1.74 -24.58 -10.05
N LEU A 180 -2.59 -23.69 -9.52
CA LEU A 180 -3.32 -22.72 -10.33
C LEU A 180 -2.38 -21.70 -11.00
N GLY A 181 -1.38 -21.18 -10.29
CA GLY A 181 -0.38 -20.28 -10.87
C GLY A 181 0.47 -20.95 -11.96
N ALA A 182 0.78 -22.25 -11.81
CA ALA A 182 1.47 -23.01 -12.85
C ALA A 182 0.62 -23.18 -14.12
N ILE A 183 -0.70 -23.35 -13.99
CA ILE A 183 -1.62 -23.41 -15.12
C ILE A 183 -1.64 -22.10 -15.90
N GLU A 184 -1.69 -20.94 -15.23
CA GLU A 184 -1.62 -19.65 -15.92
C GLU A 184 -0.30 -19.47 -16.67
N THR A 185 0.81 -19.88 -16.07
CA THR A 185 2.13 -19.83 -16.74
C THR A 185 2.16 -20.69 -18.00
N GLU A 186 1.50 -21.86 -17.98
CA GLU A 186 1.39 -22.75 -19.15
C GLU A 186 0.47 -22.15 -20.22
N GLN A 187 -0.63 -21.50 -19.82
CA GLN A 187 -1.52 -20.75 -20.71
C GLN A 187 -0.80 -19.59 -21.40
N ASP A 188 -0.03 -18.79 -20.66
CA ASP A 188 0.80 -17.72 -21.21
C ASP A 188 1.82 -18.24 -22.23
N ALA A 189 2.40 -19.42 -21.99
CA ALA A 189 3.31 -20.06 -22.93
C ALA A 189 2.61 -20.48 -24.24
N ILE A 190 1.36 -20.96 -24.17
CA ILE A 190 0.55 -21.29 -25.36
C ILE A 190 0.23 -20.01 -26.16
N LEU A 191 -0.14 -18.92 -25.47
CA LEU A 191 -0.39 -17.63 -26.10
C LEU A 191 0.86 -17.09 -26.80
N ALA A 192 2.03 -17.20 -26.15
CA ALA A 192 3.29 -16.72 -26.68
C ALA A 192 3.80 -17.54 -27.88
N ALA A 193 3.48 -18.85 -27.95
CA ALA A 193 3.90 -19.71 -29.05
C ALA A 193 3.27 -19.31 -30.39
N GLY A 194 2.01 -18.85 -30.38
CA GLY A 194 1.32 -18.40 -31.59
C GLY A 194 1.04 -19.50 -32.62
N ASP A 195 1.08 -20.78 -32.22
CA ASP A 195 0.90 -21.95 -33.10
C ASP A 195 -0.54 -22.13 -33.61
N TYR A 196 -1.50 -21.41 -33.02
CA TYR A 196 -2.93 -21.48 -33.35
C TYR A 196 -3.43 -20.13 -33.84
N ALA A 197 -4.38 -20.14 -34.79
CA ALA A 197 -5.02 -18.91 -35.28
C ALA A 197 -5.79 -18.18 -34.15
N ASP A 198 -6.33 -18.97 -33.21
CA ASP A 198 -6.82 -18.52 -31.92
C ASP A 198 -6.21 -19.45 -30.85
N ALA A 199 -5.43 -18.89 -29.92
CA ALA A 199 -4.80 -19.67 -28.86
C ALA A 199 -5.83 -20.33 -27.92
N HIS A 200 -7.05 -19.78 -27.84
CA HIS A 200 -8.13 -20.34 -27.04
C HIS A 200 -8.71 -21.65 -27.63
N ASP A 201 -8.49 -21.89 -28.92
CA ASP A 201 -8.91 -23.13 -29.60
C ASP A 201 -7.88 -24.27 -29.44
N ALA A 202 -6.71 -23.99 -28.85
CA ALA A 202 -5.71 -25.01 -28.62
C ALA A 202 -6.26 -26.12 -27.69
N PRO A 203 -6.16 -27.41 -28.04
CA PRO A 203 -6.66 -28.49 -27.20
C PRO A 203 -6.08 -28.48 -25.78
N ASP A 204 -4.81 -28.06 -25.64
CA ASP A 204 -4.16 -27.91 -24.34
C ASP A 204 -4.71 -26.71 -23.55
N TRP A 205 -5.09 -25.62 -24.23
CA TRP A 205 -5.72 -24.46 -23.58
C TRP A 205 -7.04 -24.85 -22.90
N VAL A 206 -7.93 -25.53 -23.64
CA VAL A 206 -9.23 -25.96 -23.11
C VAL A 206 -9.06 -26.89 -21.91
N ARG A 207 -8.12 -27.85 -22.00
CA ARG A 207 -7.80 -28.75 -20.88
C ARG A 207 -7.30 -27.99 -19.65
N LEU A 208 -6.44 -27.00 -19.85
CA LEU A 208 -5.90 -26.16 -18.79
C LEU A 208 -6.98 -25.28 -18.15
N GLU A 209 -7.90 -24.74 -18.94
CA GLU A 209 -9.00 -23.93 -18.43
C GLU A 209 -9.96 -24.77 -17.56
N GLU A 210 -10.34 -25.96 -18.01
CA GLU A 210 -11.17 -26.88 -17.22
C GLU A 210 -10.48 -27.29 -15.92
N ARG A 211 -9.19 -27.62 -15.98
CA ARG A 211 -8.38 -27.96 -14.80
C ARG A 211 -8.25 -26.77 -13.85
N GLY A 212 -7.97 -25.58 -14.38
CA GLY A 212 -7.86 -24.34 -13.61
C GLY A 212 -9.15 -24.03 -12.86
N ARG A 213 -10.31 -24.16 -13.54
CA ARG A 213 -11.63 -23.98 -12.92
C ARG A 213 -11.90 -24.99 -11.81
N ALA A 214 -11.52 -26.26 -12.00
CA ALA A 214 -11.66 -27.29 -10.98
C ALA A 214 -10.77 -27.02 -9.75
N ILE A 215 -9.53 -26.56 -9.94
CA ILE A 215 -8.62 -26.19 -8.86
C ILE A 215 -9.12 -24.95 -8.13
N PHE A 216 -9.52 -23.91 -8.84
CA PHE A 216 -10.10 -22.70 -8.26
C PHE A 216 -11.29 -23.03 -7.35
N THR A 217 -12.21 -23.87 -7.82
CA THR A 217 -13.35 -24.35 -7.02
C THR A 217 -12.90 -25.03 -5.73
N ARG A 218 -11.84 -25.86 -5.80
CA ARG A 218 -11.25 -26.52 -4.62
C ARG A 218 -10.60 -25.52 -3.67
N ILE A 219 -9.92 -24.49 -4.17
CA ILE A 219 -9.33 -23.41 -3.36
C ILE A 219 -10.43 -22.66 -2.60
N VAL A 220 -11.49 -22.23 -3.29
CA VAL A 220 -12.64 -21.54 -2.69
C VAL A 220 -13.31 -22.40 -1.60
N ALA A 221 -13.40 -23.71 -1.80
CA ALA A 221 -14.01 -24.64 -0.85
C ALA A 221 -13.10 -25.02 0.34
N THR A 222 -11.78 -24.92 0.20
CA THR A 222 -10.81 -25.30 1.24
C THR A 222 -10.65 -24.16 2.24
N ARG A 223 -10.83 -24.40 3.54
CA ARG A 223 -10.67 -23.36 4.58
C ARG A 223 -9.21 -22.99 4.78
N ALA A 224 -8.93 -21.68 4.92
CA ALA A 224 -7.66 -21.20 5.45
C ALA A 224 -7.72 -21.22 6.98
N HIS A 225 -6.86 -22.03 7.59
CA HIS A 225 -6.68 -22.13 9.04
C HIS A 225 -5.46 -21.33 9.53
N THR A 226 -4.59 -20.93 8.60
CA THR A 226 -3.42 -20.11 8.89
C THR A 226 -3.42 -18.81 8.09
N MET A 227 -2.66 -17.83 8.56
CA MET A 227 -2.52 -16.56 7.83
C MET A 227 -1.72 -16.70 6.53
N GLU A 228 -0.85 -17.70 6.45
CA GLU A 228 -0.12 -18.02 5.23
C GLU A 228 -1.06 -18.56 4.15
N GLU A 229 -1.96 -19.46 4.54
CA GLU A 229 -3.06 -19.96 3.71
C GLU A 229 -4.00 -18.85 3.23
N LEU A 230 -4.36 -17.92 4.11
CA LEU A 230 -5.20 -16.78 3.75
C LEU A 230 -4.49 -15.84 2.75
N LYS A 231 -3.19 -15.59 2.95
CA LYS A 231 -2.37 -14.84 1.99
C LYS A 231 -2.27 -15.53 0.64
N ALA A 232 -2.16 -16.87 0.63
CA ALA A 232 -2.14 -17.64 -0.59
C ALA A 232 -3.45 -17.45 -1.37
N LYS A 233 -4.62 -17.54 -0.72
CA LYS A 233 -5.90 -17.16 -1.34
C LYS A 233 -5.92 -15.72 -1.84
N GLY A 234 -5.44 -14.78 -1.04
CA GLY A 234 -5.37 -13.36 -1.42
C GLY A 234 -4.51 -13.11 -2.66
N SER A 235 -3.44 -13.88 -2.86
CA SER A 235 -2.57 -13.76 -4.05
C SER A 235 -3.29 -14.08 -5.36
N LEU A 236 -4.40 -14.83 -5.30
CA LEU A 236 -5.20 -15.17 -6.48
C LEU A 236 -5.86 -13.93 -7.12
N TYR A 237 -6.03 -12.82 -6.39
CA TYR A 237 -6.53 -11.57 -6.98
C TYR A 237 -5.60 -10.96 -8.04
N SER A 238 -4.33 -11.38 -8.08
CA SER A 238 -3.40 -10.92 -9.12
C SER A 238 -3.31 -11.81 -10.35
N LEU A 239 -4.03 -12.93 -10.35
CA LEU A 239 -4.12 -13.81 -11.50
C LEU A 239 -5.11 -13.24 -12.50
N ASP A 240 -4.72 -13.14 -13.77
CA ASP A 240 -5.55 -12.53 -14.81
C ASP A 240 -6.83 -13.34 -15.05
N SER A 241 -6.77 -14.67 -14.93
CA SER A 241 -7.96 -15.54 -15.05
C SER A 241 -9.04 -15.21 -14.01
N VAL A 242 -8.64 -14.87 -12.78
CA VAL A 242 -9.54 -14.51 -11.69
C VAL A 242 -10.03 -13.06 -11.83
N ARG A 243 -9.14 -12.15 -12.23
CA ARG A 243 -9.44 -10.71 -12.33
C ARG A 243 -10.51 -10.39 -13.38
N HIS A 244 -10.51 -11.11 -14.51
CA HIS A 244 -11.43 -10.86 -15.62
C HIS A 244 -12.80 -11.56 -15.45
N GLN A 245 -12.95 -12.41 -14.44
CA GLN A 245 -14.19 -13.16 -14.19
C GLN A 245 -14.84 -12.71 -12.88
N GLN A 246 -15.77 -11.75 -12.97
CA GLN A 246 -16.45 -11.16 -11.81
C GLN A 246 -17.01 -12.21 -10.83
N HIS A 247 -17.60 -13.28 -11.35
CA HIS A 247 -18.12 -14.38 -10.52
C HIS A 247 -17.04 -15.06 -9.66
N GLN A 248 -15.87 -15.35 -10.24
CA GLN A 248 -14.76 -15.97 -9.49
C GLN A 248 -14.23 -15.00 -8.42
N LEU A 249 -14.14 -13.71 -8.75
CA LEU A 249 -13.71 -12.68 -7.82
C LEU A 249 -14.65 -12.59 -6.59
N GLU A 250 -15.97 -12.66 -6.81
CA GLU A 250 -16.99 -12.69 -5.77
C GLU A 250 -16.91 -13.97 -4.91
N GLU A 251 -16.75 -15.15 -5.53
CA GLU A 251 -16.59 -16.43 -4.81
C GLU A 251 -15.35 -16.45 -3.92
N LEU A 252 -14.21 -15.97 -4.44
CA LEU A 252 -12.97 -15.87 -3.68
C LEU A 252 -13.11 -14.90 -2.50
N ALA A 253 -13.73 -13.74 -2.72
CA ALA A 253 -13.98 -12.76 -1.67
C ALA A 253 -14.85 -13.33 -0.53
N LEU A 254 -15.94 -14.03 -0.88
CA LEU A 254 -16.81 -14.69 0.08
C LEU A 254 -16.08 -15.79 0.87
N SER A 255 -15.22 -16.56 0.20
CA SER A 255 -14.39 -17.58 0.83
C SER A 255 -13.41 -16.99 1.86
N ILE A 256 -12.65 -15.96 1.47
CA ILE A 256 -11.71 -15.24 2.35
C ILE A 256 -12.43 -14.62 3.54
N ALA A 257 -13.59 -13.98 3.31
CA ALA A 257 -14.39 -13.39 4.38
C ALA A 257 -14.88 -14.43 5.39
N ALA A 258 -15.29 -15.61 4.91
CA ALA A 258 -15.69 -16.71 5.78
C ALA A 258 -14.52 -17.28 6.59
N ASP A 259 -13.33 -17.40 5.99
CA ASP A 259 -12.13 -17.87 6.68
C ASP A 259 -11.67 -16.88 7.77
N LEU A 260 -11.66 -15.57 7.46
CA LEU A 260 -11.38 -14.51 8.45
C LEU A 260 -12.30 -14.59 9.66
N LYS A 261 -13.60 -14.81 9.41
CA LYS A 261 -14.61 -14.98 10.47
C LYS A 261 -14.32 -16.20 11.35
N GLU A 262 -13.89 -17.31 10.76
CA GLU A 262 -13.58 -18.56 11.47
C GLU A 262 -12.28 -18.46 12.28
N MET A 263 -11.27 -17.77 11.75
CA MET A 263 -10.03 -17.46 12.46
C MET A 263 -10.21 -16.50 13.64
N ASN A 264 -11.45 -16.05 13.90
CA ASN A 264 -11.80 -15.09 14.92
C ASN A 264 -11.00 -13.78 14.77
N CYS A 265 -10.57 -13.48 13.55
CA CYS A 265 -10.15 -12.14 13.17
C CYS A 265 -11.42 -11.30 13.27
N ALA A 266 -11.42 -10.32 14.17
CA ALA A 266 -12.58 -9.44 14.36
C ALA A 266 -13.11 -9.02 12.98
N PRO A 267 -14.44 -9.14 12.72
CA PRO A 267 -14.99 -8.68 11.47
C PRO A 267 -14.51 -7.24 11.26
N PHE A 268 -14.25 -6.87 10.00
CA PHE A 268 -14.06 -5.46 9.65
C PHE A 268 -15.05 -4.66 10.48
N PRO A 269 -14.63 -3.60 11.19
CA PRO A 269 -15.60 -2.61 11.61
C PRO A 269 -16.29 -2.22 10.31
N GLN A 270 -17.52 -2.72 10.10
CA GLN A 270 -18.42 -2.09 9.16
C GLN A 270 -18.34 -0.64 9.58
N ALA A 271 -18.01 0.24 8.64
CA ALA A 271 -17.98 1.67 8.89
C ALA A 271 -19.34 2.01 9.49
N THR A 272 -19.41 1.96 10.81
CA THR A 272 -20.55 2.44 11.55
C THR A 272 -20.53 3.91 11.21
N ASP A 273 -21.68 4.46 10.88
CA ASP A 273 -21.90 5.89 10.59
C ASP A 273 -21.48 6.83 11.74
N ALA A 274 -20.61 6.38 12.66
CA ALA A 274 -19.64 7.23 13.33
C ALA A 274 -18.75 7.90 12.28
N GLU A 275 -19.31 8.94 11.66
CA GLU A 275 -18.61 10.09 11.12
C GLU A 275 -17.63 10.60 12.20
N ALA A 276 -16.50 9.93 12.37
CA ALA A 276 -15.30 10.59 12.83
C ALA A 276 -14.92 11.53 11.69
N HIS A 277 -15.62 12.66 11.62
CA HIS A 277 -15.28 13.79 10.79
C HIS A 277 -13.85 14.17 11.17
N ILE A 278 -12.88 13.64 10.43
CA ILE A 278 -11.51 14.12 10.47
C ILE A 278 -11.64 15.58 10.07
N SER A 279 -11.57 16.47 11.07
CA SER A 279 -11.81 17.89 10.89
C SER A 279 -10.94 18.39 9.74
N PRO A 280 -11.52 18.88 8.63
CA PRO A 280 -10.78 19.27 7.42
C PRO A 280 -9.69 20.33 7.72
N ASP A 281 -9.86 21.10 8.79
CA ASP A 281 -8.89 22.08 9.28
C ASP A 281 -7.51 21.50 9.66
N ALA A 282 -7.40 20.19 9.94
CA ALA A 282 -6.12 19.54 10.26
C ALA A 282 -5.29 19.13 9.01
N LEU A 283 -5.84 19.39 7.80
CA LEU A 283 -5.29 19.00 6.51
C LEU A 283 -4.95 20.21 5.62
N SER A 284 -4.65 21.37 6.21
CA SER A 284 -4.19 22.55 5.47
C SER A 284 -2.82 22.29 4.83
N LEU A 285 -2.82 21.60 3.68
CA LEU A 285 -1.74 21.62 2.72
C LEU A 285 -1.95 22.85 1.82
N ASP A 286 -1.01 23.81 1.82
CA ASP A 286 -1.01 24.90 0.87
C ASP A 286 -0.52 24.38 -0.47
N LEU A 287 -1.48 23.94 -1.28
CA LEU A 287 -1.25 23.46 -2.64
C LEU A 287 -1.19 24.62 -3.66
N SER A 288 -1.42 25.87 -3.21
CA SER A 288 -1.58 27.02 -4.11
C SER A 288 -0.29 27.36 -4.89
N GLY A 289 0.87 27.00 -4.34
CA GLY A 289 2.17 27.19 -4.98
C GLY A 289 2.60 26.06 -5.93
N CYS A 290 1.91 24.91 -5.94
CA CYS A 290 2.36 23.75 -6.71
C CYS A 290 2.01 23.87 -8.20
N SER A 291 2.93 23.44 -9.07
CA SER A 291 2.66 23.25 -10.51
C SER A 291 1.85 21.97 -10.74
N ILE A 292 1.28 21.79 -11.94
CA ILE A 292 0.52 20.58 -12.29
C ILE A 292 1.36 19.31 -12.12
N PRO A 293 2.61 19.21 -12.62
CA PRO A 293 3.44 18.03 -12.40
C PRO A 293 3.66 17.71 -10.92
N GLN A 294 3.84 18.74 -10.09
CA GLN A 294 4.01 18.57 -8.64
C GLN A 294 2.74 18.07 -7.96
N LEU A 295 1.58 18.59 -8.37
CA LEU A 295 0.28 18.12 -7.89
C LEU A 295 -0.01 16.68 -8.34
N CYS A 296 0.28 16.33 -9.60
CA CYS A 296 0.15 14.95 -10.09
C CYS A 296 1.02 13.97 -9.31
N ALA A 297 2.25 14.36 -8.97
CA ALA A 297 3.11 13.55 -8.12
C ALA A 297 2.54 13.39 -6.70
N LEU A 298 2.09 14.47 -6.06
CA LEU A 298 1.45 14.38 -4.74
C LEU A 298 0.21 13.47 -4.77
N PHE A 299 -0.60 13.57 -5.83
CA PHE A 299 -1.76 12.70 -6.05
C PHE A 299 -1.34 11.23 -6.05
N ASP A 300 -0.35 10.86 -6.87
CA ASP A 300 0.11 9.48 -7.01
C ASP A 300 0.71 8.94 -5.69
N VAL A 301 1.38 9.78 -4.89
CA VAL A 301 1.85 9.37 -3.56
C VAL A 301 0.67 9.01 -2.67
N TYR A 302 -0.30 9.92 -2.54
CA TYR A 302 -1.38 9.76 -1.58
C TYR A 302 -2.32 8.63 -1.98
N GLU A 303 -2.59 8.46 -3.27
CA GLU A 303 -3.36 7.34 -3.78
C GLU A 303 -2.68 6.00 -3.46
N ARG A 304 -1.41 5.84 -3.83
CA ARG A 304 -0.66 4.61 -3.55
C ARG A 304 -0.49 4.36 -2.05
N SER A 305 -0.29 5.42 -1.27
CA SER A 305 -0.18 5.31 0.19
C SER A 305 -1.51 4.86 0.79
N GLY A 306 -2.64 5.42 0.33
CA GLY A 306 -3.98 5.00 0.70
C GLY A 306 -4.21 3.53 0.39
N ASP A 307 -3.95 3.11 -0.85
CA ASP A 307 -4.07 1.70 -1.26
C ASP A 307 -3.21 0.78 -0.38
N GLN A 308 -1.98 1.20 -0.05
CA GLN A 308 -1.12 0.43 0.83
C GLN A 308 -1.59 0.39 2.28
N PHE A 309 -2.15 1.47 2.82
CA PHE A 309 -2.77 1.43 4.14
C PHE A 309 -3.99 0.52 4.13
N PHE A 310 -4.91 0.63 3.17
CA PHE A 310 -6.05 -0.27 3.09
C PHE A 310 -5.66 -1.74 2.90
N THR A 311 -4.60 -2.01 2.14
CA THR A 311 -4.07 -3.37 1.98
C THR A 311 -3.37 -3.85 3.27
N ALA A 312 -2.63 -2.97 3.96
CA ALA A 312 -1.96 -3.27 5.23
C ALA A 312 -2.93 -3.39 6.41
N ALA A 313 -4.15 -2.85 6.29
CA ALA A 313 -5.22 -3.05 7.26
C ALA A 313 -5.51 -4.55 7.44
N TRP A 314 -5.20 -5.36 6.43
CA TRP A 314 -5.42 -6.81 6.46
C TRP A 314 -4.35 -7.56 7.28
N TRP A 315 -3.46 -6.85 7.98
CA TRP A 315 -2.37 -7.49 8.73
C TRP A 315 -2.78 -7.83 10.18
N PRO A 316 -2.89 -9.14 10.53
CA PRO A 316 -3.45 -9.55 11.82
C PRO A 316 -2.59 -9.20 13.05
N LYS A 317 -1.30 -8.90 12.83
CA LYS A 317 -0.36 -8.60 13.93
C LYS A 317 -0.63 -7.27 14.62
N LEU A 318 -1.51 -6.44 14.07
CA LEU A 318 -1.77 -5.10 14.55
C LEU A 318 -2.89 -5.03 15.59
N GLY A 319 -3.72 -6.08 15.70
CA GLY A 319 -4.92 -6.08 16.55
C GLY A 319 -5.94 -5.02 16.13
N GLU A 320 -7.07 -4.92 16.85
CA GLU A 320 -8.14 -3.95 16.55
C GLU A 320 -7.67 -2.49 16.60
N ALA A 321 -6.80 -2.15 17.56
CA ALA A 321 -6.27 -0.80 17.71
C ALA A 321 -5.35 -0.39 16.54
N GLY A 322 -4.56 -1.32 16.00
CA GLY A 322 -3.72 -1.05 14.85
C GLY A 322 -4.49 -1.08 13.52
N LEU A 323 -5.59 -1.84 13.43
CA LEU A 323 -6.53 -1.76 12.32
C LEU A 323 -7.16 -0.36 12.22
N GLY A 324 -7.66 0.18 13.34
CA GLY A 324 -8.22 1.53 13.40
C GLY A 324 -7.23 2.60 12.93
N LEU A 325 -6.00 2.57 13.46
CA LEU A 325 -4.94 3.52 13.05
C LEU A 325 -4.59 3.45 11.56
N ILE A 326 -4.59 2.25 10.97
CA ILE A 326 -4.33 2.10 9.54
C ILE A 326 -5.50 2.60 8.69
N THR A 327 -6.72 2.31 9.13
CA THR A 327 -7.93 2.74 8.39
C THR A 327 -8.04 4.27 8.42
N ASP A 328 -7.83 4.88 9.59
CA ASP A 328 -7.79 6.34 9.76
C ASP A 328 -6.72 7.00 8.87
N GLU A 329 -5.54 6.37 8.75
CA GLU A 329 -4.45 6.88 7.91
C GLU A 329 -4.74 6.68 6.41
N GLY A 330 -5.37 5.56 6.05
CA GLY A 330 -5.87 5.31 4.69
C GLY A 330 -6.91 6.34 4.27
N ASP A 331 -7.94 6.55 5.10
CA ASP A 331 -8.97 7.57 4.90
C ASP A 331 -8.36 8.97 4.80
N ARG A 332 -7.35 9.28 5.63
CA ARG A 332 -6.62 10.53 5.56
C ARG A 332 -5.84 10.70 4.26
N CYS A 333 -5.16 9.64 3.78
CA CYS A 333 -4.49 9.65 2.48
C CYS A 333 -5.50 9.95 1.36
N MET A 334 -6.68 9.34 1.42
CA MET A 334 -7.75 9.57 0.45
C MET A 334 -8.26 11.01 0.50
N ALA A 335 -8.46 11.58 1.68
CA ALA A 335 -8.83 12.98 1.84
C ALA A 335 -7.76 13.93 1.27
N LEU A 336 -6.47 13.65 1.47
CA LEU A 336 -5.37 14.42 0.89
C LEU A 336 -5.31 14.28 -0.63
N LYS A 337 -5.52 13.07 -1.16
CA LYS A 337 -5.64 12.81 -2.60
C LYS A 337 -6.78 13.64 -3.21
N ASP A 338 -7.94 13.65 -2.56
CA ASP A 338 -9.10 14.41 -3.04
C ASP A 338 -8.84 15.92 -2.97
N ALA A 339 -8.18 16.42 -1.92
CA ALA A 339 -7.76 17.82 -1.85
C ALA A 339 -6.79 18.20 -2.98
N VAL A 340 -5.86 17.30 -3.34
CA VAL A 340 -4.96 17.48 -4.50
C VAL A 340 -5.73 17.45 -5.81
N ALA A 341 -6.72 16.56 -5.95
CA ALA A 341 -7.59 16.48 -7.12
C ALA A 341 -8.42 17.77 -7.29
N ASP A 342 -8.96 18.32 -6.20
CA ASP A 342 -9.68 19.58 -6.20
C ASP A 342 -8.77 20.75 -6.61
N GLU A 343 -7.52 20.76 -6.17
CA GLU A 343 -6.56 21.77 -6.61
C GLU A 343 -6.18 21.59 -8.08
N LEU A 344 -5.92 20.37 -8.54
CA LEU A 344 -5.69 20.04 -9.96
C LEU A 344 -6.85 20.55 -10.83
N LEU A 345 -8.09 20.37 -10.39
CA LEU A 345 -9.26 20.82 -11.13
C LEU A 345 -9.25 22.33 -11.40
N LYS A 346 -8.76 23.13 -10.44
CA LYS A 346 -8.65 24.60 -10.54
C LYS A 346 -7.51 25.07 -11.45
N ARG A 347 -6.51 24.22 -11.71
CA ARG A 347 -5.32 24.59 -12.50
C ARG A 347 -5.61 24.58 -14.00
N LYS A 348 -5.04 25.55 -14.68
CA LYS A 348 -5.00 25.60 -16.15
C LYS A 348 -3.67 25.01 -16.64
N PRO A 349 -3.69 23.98 -17.50
CA PRO A 349 -2.49 23.42 -18.09
C PRO A 349 -1.73 24.42 -18.95
N ALA A 350 -0.40 24.43 -18.85
CA ALA A 350 0.45 25.30 -19.64
C ALA A 350 0.65 24.74 -21.06
N ASP A 351 0.66 23.41 -21.19
CA ASP A 351 0.84 22.69 -22.45
C ASP A 351 0.01 21.39 -22.49
N VAL A 352 0.16 20.63 -23.58
CA VAL A 352 -0.56 19.36 -23.80
C VAL A 352 -0.16 18.30 -22.78
N SER A 353 1.10 18.25 -22.35
CA SER A 353 1.56 17.26 -21.36
C SER A 353 0.92 17.52 -20.01
N ASP A 354 0.91 18.78 -19.55
CA ASP A 354 0.21 19.18 -18.33
C ASP A 354 -1.28 18.82 -18.39
N ALA A 355 -1.92 19.01 -19.54
CA ALA A 355 -3.34 18.73 -19.73
C ALA A 355 -3.64 17.24 -19.66
N ASP A 356 -2.81 16.41 -20.30
CA ASP A 356 -2.93 14.96 -20.29
C ASP A 356 -2.69 14.38 -18.88
N ASP A 357 -1.59 14.77 -18.22
CA ASP A 357 -1.25 14.31 -16.86
C ASP A 357 -2.34 14.66 -15.85
N ARG A 358 -2.80 15.92 -15.86
CA ARG A 358 -3.91 16.40 -15.03
C ARG A 358 -5.19 15.62 -15.34
N GLY A 359 -5.49 15.41 -16.63
CA GLY A 359 -6.69 14.72 -17.07
C GLY A 359 -6.74 13.29 -16.56
N GLU A 360 -5.62 12.56 -16.62
CA GLU A 360 -5.51 11.20 -16.12
C GLU A 360 -5.88 11.09 -14.63
N ARG A 361 -5.29 11.92 -13.76
CA ARG A 361 -5.51 11.86 -12.30
C ARG A 361 -6.94 12.23 -11.93
N LEU A 362 -7.50 13.27 -12.56
CA LEU A 362 -8.89 13.66 -12.34
C LEU A 362 -9.86 12.56 -12.79
N MET A 363 -9.58 11.88 -13.91
CA MET A 363 -10.38 10.75 -14.38
C MET A 363 -10.32 9.57 -13.41
N ARG A 364 -9.14 9.21 -12.89
CA ARG A 364 -8.98 8.15 -11.89
C ARG A 364 -9.81 8.42 -10.63
N CYS A 365 -9.79 9.64 -10.11
CA CYS A 365 -10.65 10.04 -8.98
C CYS A 365 -12.14 9.88 -9.27
N LYS A 366 -12.61 10.32 -10.45
CA LYS A 366 -14.04 10.22 -10.80
C LYS A 366 -14.51 8.81 -11.07
N LEU A 367 -13.66 7.98 -11.69
CA LEU A 367 -13.95 6.56 -11.91
C LEU A 367 -14.12 5.80 -10.59
N LEU A 368 -13.25 6.05 -9.61
CA LEU A 368 -13.35 5.44 -8.28
C LEU A 368 -14.62 5.86 -7.53
N ALA A 369 -15.10 7.09 -7.75
CA ALA A 369 -16.35 7.57 -7.15
C ALA A 369 -17.62 6.95 -7.78
N GLY A 370 -17.51 6.23 -8.91
CA GLY A 370 -18.64 5.55 -9.56
C GLY A 370 -19.68 6.48 -10.22
N ASP A 371 -19.44 7.80 -10.26
CA ASP A 371 -20.32 8.75 -10.98
C ASP A 371 -19.95 8.81 -12.47
N TRP A 372 -20.50 7.86 -13.24
CA TRP A 372 -20.27 7.73 -14.68
C TRP A 372 -20.68 8.97 -15.48
N ASN A 373 -21.71 9.70 -15.02
CA ASN A 373 -22.19 10.90 -15.70
C ASN A 373 -21.24 12.09 -15.48
N ALA A 374 -20.78 12.30 -14.25
CA ALA A 374 -19.75 13.30 -13.98
C ALA A 374 -18.44 12.96 -14.70
N THR A 375 -18.09 11.67 -14.73
CA THR A 375 -16.92 11.16 -15.45
C THR A 375 -16.99 11.47 -16.95
N ALA A 376 -18.12 11.19 -17.61
CA ALA A 376 -18.28 11.48 -19.04
C ALA A 376 -18.21 12.98 -19.36
N ARG A 377 -18.79 13.83 -18.49
CA ARG A 377 -18.70 15.30 -18.63
C ARG A 377 -17.26 15.79 -18.47
N LEU A 378 -16.55 15.30 -17.46
CA LEU A 378 -15.16 15.64 -17.22
C LEU A 378 -14.29 15.21 -18.41
N ALA A 379 -14.43 13.97 -18.88
CA ALA A 379 -13.70 13.45 -20.04
C ALA A 379 -13.89 14.32 -21.30
N SER A 380 -15.14 14.74 -21.56
CA SER A 380 -15.45 15.63 -22.69
C SER A 380 -14.76 16.99 -22.53
N SER A 381 -14.82 17.58 -21.33
CA SER A 381 -14.16 18.86 -21.03
C SER A 381 -12.64 18.78 -21.18
N LEU A 382 -12.02 17.71 -20.69
CA LEU A 382 -10.56 17.50 -20.77
C LEU A 382 -10.12 17.30 -22.21
N ARG A 383 -10.87 16.53 -23.00
CA ARG A 383 -10.58 16.33 -24.43
C ARG A 383 -10.61 17.65 -25.20
N ASP A 384 -11.62 18.48 -24.96
CA ASP A 384 -11.75 19.77 -25.66
C ASP A 384 -10.62 20.74 -25.26
N GLU A 385 -10.14 20.67 -24.01
CA GLU A 385 -8.98 21.41 -23.52
C GLU A 385 -7.68 20.97 -24.23
N VAL A 386 -7.42 19.67 -24.31
CA VAL A 386 -6.25 19.10 -25.03
C VAL A 386 -6.28 19.49 -26.51
N ALA A 387 -7.43 19.36 -27.18
CA ALA A 387 -7.59 19.75 -28.58
C ALA A 387 -7.30 21.24 -28.80
N THR A 388 -7.74 22.09 -27.87
CA THR A 388 -7.47 23.54 -27.92
C THR A 388 -5.98 23.86 -27.78
N LEU A 389 -5.24 23.11 -26.98
CA LEU A 389 -3.79 23.29 -26.81
C LEU A 389 -3.01 22.76 -28.01
N GLN A 390 -3.46 21.67 -28.64
CA GLN A 390 -2.85 21.13 -29.86
C GLN A 390 -3.00 22.08 -31.06
N GLY A 391 -4.14 22.75 -31.20
CA GLY A 391 -4.42 23.68 -32.31
C GLY A 391 -3.67 25.03 -32.25
N LYS A 392 -2.91 25.30 -31.18
CA LYS A 392 -2.14 26.54 -30.99
C LYS A 392 -0.66 26.43 -31.38
N ARG A 393 -0.22 25.27 -31.88
CA ARG A 393 1.17 25.01 -32.25
C ARG A 393 1.56 25.59 -33.61
#